data_AF-A6IEM9-F1
#
_entry.id   AF-A6IEM9-F1
#
_cell.length_a   1.000
_cell.length_b   1.000
_cell.length_c   1.000
_cell.angle_alpha   90.00
_cell.angle_beta   90.00
_cell.angle_gamma   90.00
#
_symmetry.space_group_name_H-M   'P 1'
#
loop_
_entity.id
_entity.type
_entity.pdbx_description
1 polymer ?
#
loop_
_entity_poly.entity_id
_entity_poly.type
_entity_poly.pdbx_seq_one_letter_code
_entity_poly.pdbx_strand_id
1 'polypeptide(L)'
;MAISRVWRNRLSFMAIMILVAMVLSLMSYALLWKAGNLTDVPNLRIGFYNFCLWKEDIGSLECYNFPELGVLGIPQVGLALARLGVYGALVLAVFVPLPLLLAQCNSDEGEWRLAVGFLGASSVLLAGGLSLFLFLVWKWLRLSFLGPGFLSLCLAQALLIILLMAMVMFPPRDKKDKNHWENC
;
A
#
# COMPACT_ATOMS: atom_id res chain seq x y z
N MET A 1 22.31 28.20 -16.43
CA MET A 1 21.01 27.86 -15.79
C MET A 1 20.41 26.50 -16.22
N ALA A 2 20.82 25.89 -17.34
CA ALA A 2 20.29 24.58 -17.76
C ALA A 2 20.75 23.39 -16.88
N ILE A 3 22.01 23.40 -16.42
CA ILE A 3 22.62 22.32 -15.61
C ILE A 3 21.91 22.11 -14.27
N SER A 4 21.48 23.18 -13.60
CA SER A 4 20.76 23.11 -12.32
C SER A 4 19.29 22.68 -12.44
N ARG A 5 18.72 22.71 -13.65
CA ARG A 5 17.36 22.23 -13.94
C ARG A 5 17.36 20.73 -14.24
N VAL A 6 18.34 20.25 -15.00
CA VAL A 6 18.54 18.81 -15.29
C VAL A 6 18.82 18.03 -14.01
N TRP A 7 19.71 18.53 -13.16
CA TRP A 7 20.09 17.83 -11.92
C TRP A 7 18.92 17.74 -10.92
N ARG A 8 18.11 18.81 -10.85
CA ARG A 8 16.89 18.86 -10.03
C ARG A 8 15.85 17.83 -10.48
N ASN A 9 15.61 17.72 -11.80
CA ASN A 9 14.66 16.74 -12.32
C ASN A 9 15.12 15.30 -12.08
N ARG A 10 16.43 15.04 -12.20
CA ARG A 10 17.01 13.72 -11.89
C ARG A 10 16.88 13.38 -10.41
N LEU A 11 17.12 14.35 -9.53
CA LEU A 11 16.96 14.18 -8.09
C LEU A 11 15.49 13.89 -7.72
N SER A 12 14.54 14.62 -8.33
CA SER A 12 13.10 14.40 -8.14
C SER A 12 12.66 13.01 -8.59
N PHE A 13 13.11 12.54 -9.76
CA PHE A 13 12.81 11.19 -10.24
C PHE A 13 13.38 10.11 -9.31
N MET A 14 14.63 10.25 -8.88
CA MET A 14 15.23 9.32 -7.92
C MET A 14 14.46 9.30 -6.59
N ALA A 15 14.03 10.47 -6.10
CA ALA A 15 13.22 10.56 -4.89
C ALA A 15 11.86 9.85 -5.06
N ILE A 16 11.21 10.01 -6.20
CA ILE A 16 9.96 9.30 -6.55
C ILE A 16 10.20 7.78 -6.55
N MET A 17 11.25 7.28 -7.18
CA MET A 17 11.57 5.85 -7.21
C MET A 17 11.87 5.28 -5.82
N ILE A 18 12.57 6.05 -4.97
CA ILE A 18 12.82 5.67 -3.58
C ILE A 18 11.50 5.60 -2.81
N LEU A 19 10.61 6.57 -2.96
CA LEU A 19 9.30 6.57 -2.31
C LEU A 19 8.45 5.36 -2.74
N VAL A 20 8.43 5.02 -4.03
CA VAL A 20 7.78 3.81 -4.55
C VAL A 20 8.36 2.57 -3.86
N ALA A 21 9.69 2.44 -3.79
CA ALA A 21 10.34 1.31 -3.14
C ALA A 21 10.01 1.22 -1.64
N MET A 22 9.94 2.36 -0.93
CA MET A 22 9.52 2.40 0.48
C MET A 22 8.09 1.92 0.64
N VAL A 23 7.15 2.41 -0.18
CA VAL A 23 5.75 1.98 -0.16
C VAL A 23 5.64 0.48 -0.38
N LEU A 24 6.29 -0.05 -1.43
CA LEU A 24 6.30 -1.48 -1.73
C LEU A 24 6.87 -2.31 -0.58
N SER A 25 7.96 -1.85 0.03
CA SER A 25 8.60 -2.53 1.16
C SER A 25 7.68 -2.57 2.37
N LEU A 26 7.02 -1.45 2.71
CA LEU A 26 6.10 -1.37 3.84
C LEU A 26 4.86 -2.24 3.64
N MET A 27 4.27 -2.19 2.44
CA MET A 27 3.12 -3.04 2.11
C MET A 27 3.49 -4.52 2.11
N SER A 28 4.64 -4.89 1.53
CA SER A 28 5.13 -6.27 1.54
C SER A 28 5.44 -6.75 2.95
N TYR A 29 6.06 -5.90 3.77
CA TYR A 29 6.32 -6.18 5.18
C TYR A 29 5.02 -6.45 5.94
N ALA A 30 4.01 -5.58 5.80
CA ALA A 30 2.76 -5.75 6.52
C ALA A 30 1.93 -6.94 6.02
N LEU A 31 1.81 -7.10 4.70
CA LEU A 31 0.85 -8.02 4.09
C LEU A 31 1.41 -9.42 3.85
N LEU A 32 2.70 -9.53 3.55
CA LEU A 32 3.37 -10.80 3.25
C LEU A 32 4.18 -11.26 4.47
N TRP A 33 5.10 -10.43 4.96
CA TRP A 33 5.99 -10.83 6.06
C TRP A 33 5.27 -10.96 7.40
N LYS A 34 4.40 -10.00 7.73
CA LYS A 34 3.53 -10.03 8.92
C LYS A 34 2.18 -10.72 8.68
N ALA A 35 2.04 -11.41 7.55
CA ALA A 35 0.84 -12.14 7.15
C ALA A 35 -0.46 -11.31 7.20
N GLY A 36 -0.36 -9.98 7.08
CA GLY A 36 -1.51 -9.09 7.17
C GLY A 36 -2.09 -8.98 8.58
N ASN A 37 -1.32 -9.30 9.62
CA ASN A 37 -1.75 -9.15 11.01
C ASN A 37 -1.66 -7.69 11.44
N LEU A 38 -2.80 -7.09 11.79
CA LEU A 38 -2.89 -5.76 12.37
C LEU A 38 -2.58 -5.78 13.87
N THR A 39 -2.92 -6.86 14.54
CA THR A 39 -2.63 -7.12 15.96
C THR A 39 -1.99 -8.49 16.08
N ASP A 40 -0.87 -8.57 16.79
CA ASP A 40 -0.08 -9.79 16.95
C ASP A 40 0.48 -9.86 18.38
N VAL A 41 -0.43 -9.98 19.35
CA VAL A 41 -0.11 -10.13 20.77
C VAL A 41 -0.50 -11.55 21.25
N PRO A 42 0.08 -12.06 22.36
CA PRO A 42 -0.13 -13.44 22.80
C PRO A 42 -1.60 -13.82 23.06
N ASN A 43 -2.43 -12.84 23.36
CA ASN A 43 -3.84 -13.05 23.70
C ASN A 43 -4.81 -12.60 22.59
N LEU A 44 -4.29 -12.07 21.47
CA LEU A 44 -5.12 -11.56 20.39
C LEU A 44 -4.31 -11.48 19.10
N ARG A 45 -4.79 -12.16 18.05
CA ARG A 45 -4.23 -12.03 16.70
C ARG A 45 -5.34 -11.72 15.72
N ILE A 46 -5.33 -10.51 15.19
CA ILE A 46 -6.32 -10.05 14.21
C ILE A 46 -5.56 -9.61 12.96
N GLY A 47 -5.85 -10.25 11.85
CA GLY A 47 -5.33 -9.95 10.54
C GLY A 47 -6.35 -10.23 9.45
N PHE A 48 -5.99 -9.91 8.22
CA PHE A 48 -6.89 -10.10 7.09
C PHE A 48 -7.28 -11.58 6.92
N TYR A 49 -6.32 -12.50 7.11
CA TYR A 49 -6.52 -13.94 6.99
C TYR A 49 -6.54 -14.70 8.32
N ASN A 50 -5.98 -14.12 9.38
CA ASN A 50 -5.86 -14.78 10.68
C ASN A 50 -6.75 -14.07 11.70
N PHE A 51 -7.70 -14.79 12.30
CA PHE A 51 -8.53 -14.25 13.36
C PHE A 51 -8.50 -15.19 14.55
N CYS A 52 -7.70 -14.88 15.56
CA CYS A 52 -7.54 -15.69 16.76
C CYS A 52 -7.86 -14.87 18.01
N LEU A 53 -8.78 -15.40 18.82
CA LEU A 53 -9.19 -14.81 20.10
C LEU A 53 -8.72 -15.70 21.24
N TRP A 54 -8.35 -15.08 22.36
CA TRP A 54 -8.09 -15.82 23.59
C TRP A 54 -9.39 -16.39 24.15
N LYS A 55 -9.41 -17.70 24.39
CA LYS A 55 -10.53 -18.38 25.05
C LYS A 55 -10.11 -18.81 26.44
N GLU A 56 -10.78 -18.27 27.44
CA GLU A 56 -10.42 -18.45 28.85
C GLU A 56 -10.68 -19.89 29.34
N ASP A 57 -11.66 -20.54 28.73
CA ASP A 57 -12.12 -21.91 28.98
C ASP A 57 -11.14 -23.01 28.53
N ILE A 58 -10.28 -22.73 27.55
CA ILE A 58 -9.20 -23.65 27.09
C ILE A 58 -7.80 -23.07 27.35
N GLY A 59 -7.70 -21.90 27.98
CA GLY A 59 -6.43 -21.24 28.30
C GLY A 59 -5.50 -21.06 27.10
N SER A 60 -6.06 -20.89 25.90
CA SER A 60 -5.31 -20.85 24.64
C SER A 60 -5.99 -19.98 23.58
N LEU A 61 -5.21 -19.62 22.55
CA LEU A 61 -5.70 -18.92 21.36
C LEU A 61 -6.51 -19.87 20.49
N GLU A 62 -7.79 -19.56 20.26
CA GLU A 62 -8.63 -20.25 19.28
C GLU A 62 -8.67 -19.41 17.99
N CYS A 63 -8.25 -20.00 16.88
CA CYS A 63 -8.24 -19.36 15.57
C CYS A 63 -9.47 -19.79 14.76
N TYR A 64 -10.18 -18.80 14.24
CA TYR A 64 -11.42 -18.98 13.51
C TYR A 64 -11.17 -18.96 12.00
N ASN A 65 -11.75 -19.94 11.31
CA ASN A 65 -11.78 -20.01 9.86
C ASN A 65 -13.00 -19.26 9.30
N PHE A 66 -12.97 -18.92 8.00
CA PHE A 66 -14.03 -18.17 7.32
C PHE A 66 -15.49 -18.57 7.62
N PRO A 67 -15.85 -19.86 7.72
CA PRO A 67 -17.22 -20.25 8.06
C PRO A 67 -17.60 -19.81 9.49
N GLU A 68 -16.64 -19.88 10.41
CA GLU A 68 -16.82 -19.59 11.83
C GLU A 68 -16.82 -18.07 12.10
N LEU A 69 -16.14 -17.27 11.27
CA LEU A 69 -16.22 -15.80 11.33
C LEU A 69 -17.65 -15.27 11.09
N GLY A 70 -18.46 -15.98 10.30
CA GLY A 70 -19.87 -15.64 10.11
C GLY A 70 -20.68 -15.77 11.40
N VAL A 71 -20.37 -16.77 12.23
CA VAL A 71 -20.99 -16.98 13.55
C VAL A 71 -20.60 -15.88 14.53
N LEU A 72 -19.39 -15.32 14.39
CA LEU A 72 -18.90 -14.16 15.13
C LEU A 72 -19.49 -12.82 14.64
N GLY A 73 -20.38 -12.84 13.64
CA GLY A 73 -21.03 -11.65 13.09
C GLY A 73 -20.16 -10.84 12.12
N ILE A 74 -19.05 -11.40 11.62
CA ILE A 74 -18.21 -10.76 10.61
C ILE A 74 -18.72 -11.16 9.20
N PRO A 75 -19.19 -10.20 8.39
CA PRO A 75 -19.71 -10.50 7.06
C PRO A 75 -18.58 -10.95 6.13
N GLN A 76 -18.68 -12.18 5.62
CA GLN A 76 -17.67 -12.78 4.74
C GLN A 76 -17.40 -11.94 3.49
N VAL A 77 -18.45 -11.36 2.89
CA VAL A 77 -18.34 -10.48 1.72
C VAL A 77 -17.56 -9.21 2.07
N GLY A 78 -17.83 -8.61 3.23
CA GLY A 78 -17.09 -7.43 3.69
C GLY A 78 -15.61 -7.72 3.88
N LEU A 79 -15.29 -8.88 4.46
CA LEU A 79 -13.90 -9.32 4.64
C LEU A 79 -13.20 -9.60 3.30
N ALA A 80 -13.89 -10.22 2.35
CA ALA A 80 -13.38 -10.45 1.01
C ALA A 80 -13.09 -9.12 0.28
N LEU A 81 -13.99 -8.14 0.39
CA LEU A 81 -13.81 -6.79 -0.17
C LEU A 81 -12.64 -6.06 0.49
N ALA A 82 -12.50 -6.17 1.81
CA ALA A 82 -11.36 -5.58 2.52
C ALA A 82 -10.03 -6.17 2.06
N ARG A 83 -9.97 -7.49 1.87
CA ARG A 83 -8.79 -8.19 1.33
C ARG A 83 -8.51 -7.77 -0.11
N LEU A 84 -9.54 -7.74 -0.95
CA LEU A 84 -9.42 -7.26 -2.33
C LEU A 84 -8.84 -5.84 -2.37
N GLY A 85 -9.31 -4.95 -1.50
CA GLY A 85 -8.79 -3.59 -1.38
C GLY A 85 -7.31 -3.58 -1.01
N VAL A 86 -6.96 -4.18 0.12
CA VAL A 86 -5.59 -4.07 0.67
C VAL A 86 -4.56 -4.83 -0.17
N TYR A 87 -4.86 -6.05 -0.61
CA TYR A 87 -3.95 -6.83 -1.46
C TYR A 87 -3.97 -6.36 -2.92
N GLY A 88 -5.12 -5.92 -3.43
CA GLY A 88 -5.22 -5.31 -4.74
C GLY A 88 -4.41 -4.03 -4.84
N ALA A 89 -4.37 -3.23 -3.77
CA ALA A 89 -3.51 -2.06 -3.68
C ALA A 89 -2.02 -2.42 -3.83
N LEU A 90 -1.56 -3.50 -3.19
CA LEU A 90 -0.18 -3.97 -3.33
C LEU A 90 0.12 -4.38 -4.77
N VAL A 91 -0.78 -5.15 -5.40
CA VAL A 91 -0.62 -5.58 -6.79
C VAL A 91 -0.48 -4.37 -7.71
N LEU A 92 -1.37 -3.39 -7.61
CA LEU A 92 -1.29 -2.17 -8.43
C LEU A 92 0.00 -1.39 -8.17
N ALA A 93 0.43 -1.26 -6.91
CA ALA A 93 1.67 -0.57 -6.57
C ALA A 93 2.90 -1.27 -7.18
N VAL A 94 2.91 -2.61 -7.26
CA VAL A 94 4.02 -3.38 -7.86
C VAL A 94 4.16 -3.09 -9.36
N PHE A 95 3.07 -2.76 -10.05
CA PHE A 95 3.10 -2.39 -11.46
C PHE A 95 3.56 -0.96 -11.74
N VAL A 96 3.72 -0.09 -10.73
CA VAL A 96 4.09 1.34 -10.89
C VAL A 96 5.53 1.59 -11.37
N PRO A 97 6.57 0.84 -10.96
CA PRO A 97 7.95 1.11 -11.38
C PRO A 97 8.15 1.03 -12.91
N LEU A 98 7.49 0.10 -13.59
CA LEU A 98 7.62 -0.10 -15.03
C LEU A 98 7.16 1.13 -15.86
N PRO A 99 5.91 1.61 -15.75
CA PRO A 99 5.44 2.78 -16.46
C PRO A 99 6.20 4.04 -16.05
N LEU A 100 6.70 4.15 -14.81
CA LEU A 100 7.57 5.27 -14.42
C LEU A 100 8.90 5.28 -15.17
N LEU A 101 9.54 4.13 -15.30
CA LEU A 101 10.79 4.01 -16.05
C LEU A 101 10.56 4.31 -17.53
N LEU A 102 9.48 3.78 -18.11
CA LEU A 102 9.10 4.04 -19.51
C LEU A 102 8.78 5.52 -19.75
N ALA A 103 7.99 6.14 -18.87
CA ALA A 103 7.68 7.56 -18.94
C ALA A 103 8.94 8.43 -18.89
N GLN A 104 9.90 8.08 -18.03
CA GLN A 104 11.15 8.81 -17.90
C GLN A 104 12.08 8.63 -19.11
N CYS A 105 12.20 7.41 -19.66
CA CYS A 105 13.06 7.12 -20.80
C CYS A 105 12.52 7.68 -22.11
N ASN A 106 11.21 7.50 -22.35
CA ASN A 106 10.58 7.85 -23.62
C ASN A 106 9.90 9.22 -23.60
N SER A 107 9.89 9.91 -22.44
CA SER A 107 9.06 11.11 -22.21
C SER A 107 7.60 10.87 -22.61
N ASP A 108 7.10 9.68 -22.23
CA ASP A 108 5.75 9.23 -22.55
C ASP A 108 4.77 9.69 -21.47
N GLU A 109 3.94 10.67 -21.82
CA GLU A 109 2.92 11.21 -20.94
C GLU A 109 1.81 10.18 -20.64
N GLY A 110 1.56 9.23 -21.55
CA GLY A 110 0.60 8.15 -21.35
C GLY A 110 1.02 7.21 -20.23
N GLU A 111 2.28 6.78 -20.25
CA GLU A 111 2.87 5.93 -19.20
C GLU A 111 2.91 6.64 -17.84
N TRP A 112 3.20 7.95 -17.83
CA TRP A 112 3.14 8.73 -16.59
C TRP A 112 1.73 8.77 -16.00
N ARG A 113 0.73 9.05 -16.84
CA ARG A 113 -0.68 9.05 -16.42
C ARG A 113 -1.13 7.67 -15.96
N LEU A 114 -0.64 6.60 -16.59
CA LEU A 114 -0.90 5.23 -16.17
C LEU A 114 -0.31 4.95 -14.79
N ALA A 115 0.95 5.36 -14.53
CA ALA A 115 1.59 5.24 -13.23
C ALA A 115 0.82 6.00 -12.14
N VAL A 116 0.41 7.25 -12.42
CA VAL A 116 -0.43 8.05 -11.52
C VAL A 116 -1.78 7.37 -11.27
N GLY A 117 -2.39 6.79 -12.30
CA GLY A 117 -3.64 6.04 -12.21
C GLY A 117 -3.51 4.82 -11.29
N PHE A 118 -2.47 4.01 -11.45
CA PHE A 118 -2.19 2.87 -10.58
C PHE A 118 -1.94 3.28 -9.13
N LEU A 119 -1.17 4.34 -8.89
CA LEU A 119 -0.94 4.88 -7.54
C LEU A 119 -2.24 5.41 -6.91
N GLY A 120 -3.06 6.11 -7.68
CA GLY A 120 -4.34 6.65 -7.23
C GLY A 120 -5.29 5.53 -6.82
N ALA A 121 -5.46 4.54 -7.70
CA ALA A 121 -6.26 3.35 -7.41
C ALA A 121 -5.73 2.56 -6.22
N SER A 122 -4.41 2.37 -6.11
CA SER A 122 -3.76 1.71 -4.97
C SER A 122 -4.05 2.45 -3.66
N SER A 123 -3.92 3.77 -3.64
CA SER A 123 -4.20 4.60 -2.45
C SER A 123 -5.66 4.51 -2.00
N VAL A 124 -6.62 4.55 -2.94
CA VAL A 124 -8.05 4.42 -2.64
C VAL A 124 -8.38 3.02 -2.13
N LEU A 125 -7.85 1.97 -2.79
CA LEU A 125 -8.09 0.59 -2.40
C LEU A 125 -7.47 0.25 -1.04
N LEU A 126 -6.27 0.76 -0.74
CA LEU A 126 -5.61 0.55 0.55
C LEU A 126 -6.39 1.24 1.67
N ALA A 127 -6.72 2.52 1.52
CA ALA A 127 -7.54 3.24 2.50
C ALA A 127 -8.91 2.59 2.68
N GLY A 128 -9.63 2.33 1.59
CA GLY A 128 -10.96 1.73 1.64
C GLY A 128 -10.96 0.33 2.25
N GLY A 129 -10.03 -0.53 1.81
CA GLY A 129 -9.90 -1.90 2.33
C GLY A 129 -9.51 -1.94 3.80
N LEU A 130 -8.56 -1.08 4.22
CA LEU A 130 -8.15 -0.98 5.62
C LEU A 130 -9.27 -0.42 6.50
N SER A 131 -9.92 0.67 6.10
CA SER A 131 -11.04 1.26 6.82
C SER A 131 -12.22 0.30 6.94
N LEU A 132 -12.56 -0.41 5.86
CA LEU A 132 -13.60 -1.44 5.89
C LEU A 132 -13.23 -2.54 6.89
N PHE A 133 -12.00 -3.06 6.83
CA PHE A 133 -11.55 -4.09 7.77
C PHE A 133 -11.66 -3.63 9.23
N LEU A 134 -11.14 -2.43 9.53
CA LEU A 134 -11.19 -1.86 10.88
C LEU A 134 -12.62 -1.68 11.38
N PHE A 135 -13.53 -1.24 10.50
CA PHE A 135 -14.95 -1.11 10.83
C PHE A 135 -15.57 -2.47 11.18
N LEU A 136 -15.27 -3.52 10.41
CA LEU A 136 -15.78 -4.88 10.65
C LEU A 136 -15.27 -5.47 11.96
N VAL A 137 -14.01 -5.23 12.32
CA VAL A 137 -13.39 -5.78 13.53
C VAL A 137 -13.41 -4.82 14.72
N TRP A 138 -14.04 -3.65 14.60
CA TRP A 138 -13.97 -2.54 15.56
C TRP A 138 -14.28 -2.95 17.00
N LYS A 139 -15.28 -3.82 17.19
CA LYS A 139 -15.68 -4.31 18.53
C LYS A 139 -14.57 -5.07 19.27
N TRP A 140 -13.65 -5.67 18.52
CA TRP A 140 -12.54 -6.47 19.04
C TRP A 140 -11.23 -5.69 19.08
N LEU A 141 -11.19 -4.52 18.44
CA LEU A 141 -9.97 -3.74 18.26
C LEU A 141 -9.80 -2.77 19.43
N ARG A 142 -8.74 -2.98 20.22
CA ARG A 142 -8.23 -1.92 21.10
C ARG A 142 -7.02 -1.28 20.43
N LEU A 143 -7.02 0.05 20.36
CA LEU A 143 -5.91 0.85 19.78
C LEU A 143 -4.55 0.48 20.41
N SER A 144 -4.53 0.10 21.69
CA SER A 144 -3.34 -0.31 22.43
C SER A 144 -2.69 -1.60 21.91
N PHE A 145 -3.41 -2.42 21.13
CA PHE A 145 -2.91 -3.67 20.58
C PHE A 145 -2.60 -3.59 19.08
N LEU A 146 -2.59 -2.39 18.50
CA LEU A 146 -2.18 -2.22 17.11
C LEU A 146 -0.68 -2.51 16.98
N GLY A 147 -0.39 -3.53 16.18
CA GLY A 147 0.95 -4.03 15.95
C GLY A 147 1.67 -3.25 14.84
N PRO A 148 2.94 -3.62 14.60
CA PRO A 148 3.78 -2.98 13.59
C PRO A 148 3.18 -3.08 12.17
N GLY A 149 2.44 -4.16 11.86
CA GLY A 149 1.79 -4.32 10.55
C GLY A 149 0.79 -3.20 10.25
N PHE A 150 -0.01 -2.79 11.23
CA PHE A 150 -0.94 -1.67 11.07
C PHE A 150 -0.22 -0.35 10.85
N LEU A 151 0.81 -0.06 11.66
CA LEU A 151 1.60 1.17 11.53
C LEU A 151 2.29 1.26 10.16
N SER A 152 2.80 0.14 9.66
CA SER A 152 3.39 0.07 8.32
C SER A 152 2.38 0.37 7.22
N LEU A 153 1.13 -0.10 7.32
CA LEU A 153 0.07 0.21 6.34
C LEU A 153 -0.36 1.67 6.40
N CYS A 154 -0.48 2.26 7.60
CA CYS A 154 -0.75 3.70 7.74
C CYS A 154 0.37 4.55 7.15
N LEU A 155 1.62 4.19 7.40
CA LEU A 155 2.77 4.89 6.82
C LEU A 155 2.81 4.71 5.28
N ALA A 156 2.55 3.50 4.78
CA ALA A 156 2.44 3.26 3.34
C ALA A 156 1.35 4.13 2.69
N GLN A 157 0.19 4.25 3.32
CA GLN A 157 -0.89 5.13 2.85
C GLN A 157 -0.47 6.60 2.81
N ALA A 158 0.20 7.09 3.86
CA ALA A 158 0.70 8.46 3.90
C ALA A 158 1.74 8.72 2.81
N LEU A 159 2.67 7.79 2.60
CA LEU A 159 3.68 7.87 1.54
C LEU A 159 3.05 7.79 0.14
N LEU A 160 2.01 6.99 -0.07
CA LEU A 160 1.26 6.97 -1.33
C LEU A 160 0.64 8.33 -1.66
N ILE A 161 0.06 9.01 -0.67
CA ILE A 161 -0.51 10.35 -0.84
C ILE A 161 0.60 11.36 -1.17
N ILE A 162 1.71 11.32 -0.44
CA ILE A 162 2.87 12.19 -0.71
C ILE A 162 3.42 11.95 -2.13
N LEU A 163 3.51 10.69 -2.54
CA LEU A 163 4.00 10.29 -3.85
C LEU A 163 3.06 10.78 -4.97
N LEU A 164 1.75 10.66 -4.79
CA LEU A 164 0.75 11.20 -5.72
C LEU A 164 0.88 12.72 -5.85
N MET A 165 0.99 13.43 -4.73
CA MET A 165 1.19 14.88 -4.73
C MET A 165 2.49 15.26 -5.46
N ALA A 166 3.58 14.52 -5.20
CA ALA A 166 4.85 14.74 -5.88
C ALA A 166 4.74 14.52 -7.40
N MET A 167 4.06 13.48 -7.86
CA MET A 167 3.89 13.23 -9.30
C MET A 167 2.99 14.25 -9.99
N VAL A 168 1.98 14.78 -9.30
CA VAL A 168 1.15 15.85 -9.85
C VAL A 168 1.93 17.16 -9.94
N MET A 169 2.75 17.48 -8.93
CA MET A 169 3.54 18.71 -8.87
C MET A 169 4.77 18.68 -9.80
N PHE A 170 5.34 17.51 -10.05
CA PHE A 170 6.56 17.32 -10.85
C PHE A 170 6.29 16.39 -12.05
N PRO A 171 5.55 16.85 -13.07
CA PRO A 171 5.28 16.07 -14.27
C PRO A 171 6.56 15.78 -15.08
N PRO A 172 6.53 14.75 -15.95
CA PRO A 172 7.67 14.32 -16.74
C PRO A 172 8.05 15.42 -17.75
N ARG A 173 9.32 15.41 -18.18
CA ARG A 173 9.86 16.41 -19.10
C ARG A 173 9.04 16.53 -20.37
N ASP A 174 8.83 17.77 -20.80
CA ASP A 174 8.24 18.09 -22.10
C ASP A 174 9.26 17.80 -23.23
N LYS A 175 8.79 17.32 -24.40
CA LYS A 175 9.61 16.78 -25.52
C LYS A 175 10.63 17.76 -26.12
N LYS A 176 10.65 19.02 -25.70
CA LYS A 176 11.56 20.07 -26.20
C LYS A 176 12.99 19.99 -25.68
N ASP A 177 13.26 19.23 -24.61
CA ASP A 177 14.60 19.04 -24.05
C ASP A 177 15.34 17.83 -24.66
N LYS A 178 15.17 17.57 -25.96
CA LYS A 178 15.97 16.60 -26.71
C LYS A 178 17.38 17.16 -26.91
N ASN A 179 18.22 17.04 -25.91
CA ASN A 179 19.65 16.90 -26.12
C ASN A 179 20.18 15.82 -25.18
N HIS A 180 20.45 14.68 -25.81
CA HIS A 180 21.41 13.64 -25.42
C HIS A 180 21.09 12.80 -24.19
N TRP A 181 20.36 11.70 -24.39
CA TRP A 181 20.57 10.46 -23.64
C TRP A 181 20.33 9.27 -24.59
N GLU A 182 21.41 8.69 -25.10
CA GLU A 182 21.39 7.41 -25.82
C GLU A 182 21.41 6.19 -24.88
N ASN A 183 21.48 6.38 -23.55
CA ASN A 183 21.43 5.29 -22.59
C ASN A 183 20.39 5.57 -21.49
N CYS A 184 19.17 5.11 -21.75
CA CYS A 184 18.47 4.25 -20.80
C CYS A 184 18.92 2.81 -21.08
#